data_AF-A0A4R5UF44-F1
#
_entry.id   AF-A0A4R5UF44-F1
#
_cell.length_a   1.000
_cell.length_b   1.000
_cell.length_c   1.000
_cell.angle_alpha   90.00
_cell.angle_beta   90.00
_cell.angle_gamma   90.00
#
_symmetry.space_group_name_H-M   'P 1'
#
loop_
_entity.id
_entity.type
_entity.pdbx_description
1 polymer ?
#
loop_
_entity_poly.entity_id
_entity_poly.type
_entity_poly.pdbx_seq_one_letter_code
_entity_poly.pdbx_strand_id
1 'polypeptide(L)'
;MPPTWDSCSSTCSCTRRACSRTSSTPTSNILRRRWCRPDRSVPRAAMSLSVDLVDALKCALRAQGMTYRTLAQRLGLSEAAVKRMFSRRAMTLVRLESICDVLGIGLEELSGAAGRGREPMARLDETQEQALVDDPALMLAMFLSINRWSQADVLALFDFDIPKWTHLLMRLDRLGIIELLPENRTRTLTARNFRWRSDGPMERHFRTTLLGDYFSAPFTGDCDALFLLSGSLGREGIAQMRARLEDLAREFDSLLARDAGLDVAARTGISLVLAQKPWMLQLFDRYRRAPAR
;
A
#
# COMPACT_ATOMS: atom_id res chain seq x y z
N MET A 1 36.91 -46.34 46.96
CA MET A 1 36.26 -47.66 47.09
C MET A 1 35.12 -47.71 46.06
N PRO A 2 35.16 -48.66 45.12
CA PRO A 2 34.22 -48.85 43.99
C PRO A 2 33.03 -49.75 44.46
N PRO A 3 32.10 -50.35 43.66
CA PRO A 3 32.19 -50.99 42.32
C PRO A 3 31.22 -50.41 41.25
N THR A 4 31.50 -50.40 39.94
CA THR A 4 31.39 -51.45 38.86
C THR A 4 29.95 -51.98 38.68
N TRP A 5 29.40 -52.18 37.47
CA TRP A 5 29.66 -53.20 36.42
C TRP A 5 29.36 -52.59 35.02
N ASP A 6 30.23 -52.67 34.01
CA ASP A 6 30.45 -53.77 33.02
C ASP A 6 29.20 -54.11 32.17
N SER A 7 29.23 -54.38 30.86
CA SER A 7 30.20 -54.28 29.75
C SER A 7 29.49 -54.88 28.49
N CYS A 8 30.22 -54.96 27.37
CA CYS A 8 29.97 -55.74 26.14
C CYS A 8 29.16 -55.09 25.00
N SER A 9 29.81 -54.60 23.92
CA SER A 9 30.64 -55.28 22.88
C SER A 9 29.81 -55.51 21.61
N SER A 10 30.01 -54.69 20.57
CA SER A 10 30.89 -54.93 19.42
C SER A 10 30.37 -55.99 18.44
N THR A 11 30.06 -55.59 17.20
CA THR A 11 30.69 -56.22 16.03
C THR A 11 30.67 -55.29 14.82
N CYS A 12 31.75 -55.42 14.06
CA CYS A 12 32.17 -54.57 12.97
C CYS A 12 32.07 -55.35 11.64
N SER A 13 31.99 -54.60 10.55
CA SER A 13 32.63 -54.85 9.24
C SER A 13 31.93 -55.65 8.11
N CYS A 14 32.14 -55.08 6.91
CA CYS A 14 32.32 -55.67 5.58
C CYS A 14 31.18 -55.70 4.53
N THR A 15 31.19 -54.64 3.69
CA THR A 15 31.27 -54.62 2.19
C THR A 15 30.53 -55.68 1.34
N ARG A 16 29.64 -55.21 0.43
CA ARG A 16 29.87 -55.10 -1.05
C ARG A 16 28.61 -54.68 -1.84
N ARG A 17 28.83 -53.72 -2.76
CA ARG A 17 28.35 -53.56 -4.16
C ARG A 17 26.87 -53.29 -4.52
N ALA A 18 26.74 -52.15 -5.22
CA ALA A 18 26.14 -51.94 -6.56
C ALA A 18 24.61 -51.75 -6.71
N CYS A 19 24.23 -50.52 -7.11
CA CYS A 19 23.32 -50.16 -8.22
C CYS A 19 23.10 -48.63 -8.16
N SER A 20 23.78 -47.84 -8.98
CA SER A 20 23.36 -47.36 -10.31
C SER A 20 22.27 -46.25 -10.29
N ARG A 21 22.70 -45.09 -10.80
CA ARG A 21 21.98 -44.15 -11.69
C ARG A 21 20.88 -43.23 -11.14
N THR A 22 21.28 -41.95 -11.08
CA THR A 22 20.67 -40.77 -11.73
C THR A 22 19.18 -40.49 -11.54
N SER A 23 18.86 -39.33 -10.96
CA SER A 23 18.26 -38.24 -11.74
C SER A 23 18.24 -36.92 -10.97
N SER A 24 18.62 -35.89 -11.72
CA SER A 24 18.72 -34.48 -11.39
C SER A 24 17.36 -33.83 -11.11
N THR A 25 17.29 -33.04 -10.04
CA THR A 25 16.27 -32.00 -9.83
C THR A 25 16.79 -30.70 -10.44
N PRO A 26 16.08 -30.06 -11.40
CA PRO A 26 16.48 -28.74 -11.86
C PRO A 26 15.83 -27.64 -11.00
N THR A 27 16.70 -26.80 -10.47
CA THR A 27 16.46 -25.56 -9.75
C THR A 27 15.72 -24.54 -10.63
N SER A 28 14.60 -23.99 -10.17
CA SER A 28 13.94 -22.85 -10.80
C SER A 28 14.55 -21.54 -10.28
N ASN A 29 15.31 -20.86 -11.13
CA ASN A 29 15.87 -19.55 -10.82
C ASN A 29 15.99 -18.70 -12.11
N ILE A 30 15.01 -17.83 -12.39
CA ILE A 30 15.08 -16.69 -13.33
C ILE A 30 14.06 -15.64 -12.84
N LEU A 31 14.43 -14.62 -12.03
CA LEU A 31 15.07 -13.32 -12.33
C LEU A 31 14.30 -12.33 -13.23
N ARG A 32 14.06 -11.15 -12.62
CA ARG A 32 14.07 -9.77 -13.18
C ARG A 32 12.91 -9.33 -14.07
N ARG A 33 11.93 -8.68 -13.42
CA ARG A 33 10.87 -7.87 -14.05
C ARG A 33 11.43 -6.52 -14.52
N ARG A 34 11.45 -6.30 -15.84
CA ARG A 34 11.56 -4.97 -16.46
C ARG A 34 10.18 -4.30 -16.44
N TRP A 35 10.13 -3.10 -15.89
CA TRP A 35 8.94 -2.25 -15.80
C TRP A 35 8.43 -1.85 -17.19
N CYS A 36 7.18 -2.17 -17.51
CA CYS A 36 6.50 -1.65 -18.71
C CYS A 36 5.96 -0.26 -18.41
N ARG A 37 6.47 0.77 -19.10
CA ARG A 37 5.84 2.10 -19.13
C ARG A 37 4.57 2.06 -20.00
N PRO A 38 3.43 2.64 -19.58
CA PRO A 38 2.27 2.77 -20.44
C PRO A 38 2.53 3.82 -21.54
N ASP A 39 2.03 3.51 -22.74
CA ASP A 39 2.06 4.34 -23.94
C ASP A 39 1.24 5.62 -23.75
N ARG A 40 1.83 6.78 -24.09
CA ARG A 40 1.23 8.11 -23.98
C ARG A 40 0.60 8.49 -25.31
N SER A 41 -0.67 8.15 -25.52
CA SER A 41 -1.55 8.92 -26.39
C SER A 41 -3.02 8.62 -26.11
N VAL A 42 -3.85 9.67 -26.25
CA VAL A 42 -5.31 9.76 -26.12
C VAL A 42 -5.83 10.27 -24.75
N PRO A 43 -6.56 11.40 -24.73
CA PRO A 43 -7.11 12.00 -23.51
C PRO A 43 -8.44 11.31 -23.15
N ARG A 44 -8.73 11.07 -21.87
CA ARG A 44 -10.11 10.77 -21.48
C ARG A 44 -10.45 10.92 -20.01
N ALA A 45 -11.59 11.57 -19.81
CA ALA A 45 -12.38 11.70 -18.61
C ALA A 45 -12.84 10.35 -18.03
N ALA A 46 -13.14 10.38 -16.72
CA ALA A 46 -13.84 9.40 -15.89
C ALA A 46 -13.29 7.95 -15.92
N MET A 47 -12.73 7.53 -14.78
CA MET A 47 -12.23 6.19 -14.53
C MET A 47 -13.34 5.15 -14.77
N SER A 48 -13.15 4.29 -15.76
CA SER A 48 -14.01 3.14 -16.00
C SER A 48 -13.21 1.90 -15.66
N LEU A 49 -13.72 1.05 -14.77
CA LEU A 49 -13.20 -0.30 -14.47
C LEU A 49 -12.83 -1.09 -15.73
N SER A 50 -13.56 -0.85 -16.84
CA SER A 50 -13.26 -1.43 -18.15
C SER A 50 -11.86 -1.11 -18.66
N VAL A 51 -11.33 0.08 -18.38
CA VAL A 51 -9.99 0.52 -18.78
C VAL A 51 -8.92 -0.26 -18.03
N ASP A 52 -9.07 -0.36 -16.72
CA ASP A 52 -8.08 -1.01 -15.86
C ASP A 52 -8.04 -2.51 -16.12
N LEU A 53 -9.20 -3.13 -16.38
CA LEU A 53 -9.29 -4.52 -16.82
C LEU A 53 -8.60 -4.75 -18.17
N VAL A 54 -8.77 -3.85 -19.15
CA VAL A 54 -8.12 -3.98 -20.46
C VAL A 54 -6.60 -3.83 -20.35
N ASP A 55 -6.12 -2.94 -19.50
CA ASP A 55 -4.68 -2.76 -19.28
C ASP A 55 -4.08 -3.93 -18.48
N ALA A 56 -4.81 -4.50 -17.52
CA ALA A 56 -4.44 -5.75 -16.85
C ALA A 56 -4.33 -6.93 -17.85
N LEU A 57 -5.27 -7.05 -18.79
CA LEU A 57 -5.22 -8.05 -19.87
C LEU A 57 -3.98 -7.86 -20.76
N LYS A 58 -3.62 -6.63 -21.12
CA LYS A 58 -2.38 -6.35 -21.89
C LYS A 58 -1.13 -6.79 -21.12
N CYS A 59 -1.10 -6.54 -19.82
CA CYS A 59 0.01 -6.97 -18.96
C CYS A 59 0.10 -8.50 -18.89
N ALA A 60 -1.02 -9.20 -18.73
CA ALA A 60 -1.07 -10.67 -18.73
C ALA A 60 -0.58 -11.26 -20.07
N LEU A 61 -1.02 -10.70 -21.21
CA LEU A 61 -0.55 -11.12 -22.53
C LEU A 61 0.98 -10.97 -22.68
N ARG A 62 1.53 -9.83 -22.25
CA ARG A 62 2.99 -9.59 -22.29
C ARG A 62 3.75 -10.53 -21.37
N ALA A 63 3.25 -10.79 -20.16
CA ALA A 63 3.88 -11.67 -19.20
C ALA A 63 4.00 -13.11 -19.72
N GLN A 64 3.04 -13.56 -20.53
CA GLN A 64 3.05 -14.87 -21.18
C GLN A 64 3.68 -14.87 -22.59
N GLY A 65 4.24 -13.74 -23.04
CA GLY A 65 4.79 -13.62 -24.39
C GLY A 65 3.76 -13.81 -25.51
N MET A 66 2.46 -13.68 -25.20
CA MET A 66 1.37 -13.93 -26.13
C MET A 66 1.14 -12.70 -27.03
N THR A 67 1.28 -12.90 -28.33
CA THR A 67 1.01 -11.84 -29.32
C THR A 67 -0.48 -11.72 -29.61
N TYR A 68 -0.92 -10.57 -30.12
CA TYR A 68 -2.30 -10.41 -30.60
C TYR A 68 -2.64 -11.37 -31.74
N ARG A 69 -1.66 -11.80 -32.55
CA ARG A 69 -1.84 -12.83 -33.57
C ARG A 69 -2.19 -14.18 -32.95
N THR A 70 -1.45 -14.59 -31.92
CA THR A 70 -1.68 -15.84 -31.19
C THR A 70 -3.02 -15.81 -30.46
N LEU A 71 -3.35 -14.70 -29.81
CA LEU A 71 -4.64 -14.51 -29.15
C LEU A 71 -5.79 -14.59 -30.15
N ALA A 72 -5.65 -13.96 -31.32
CA ALA A 72 -6.65 -13.99 -32.39
C ALA A 72 -6.91 -15.42 -32.87
N GLN A 73 -5.85 -16.22 -33.08
CA GLN A 73 -5.98 -17.64 -33.46
C GLN A 73 -6.74 -18.46 -32.41
N ARG A 74 -6.42 -18.27 -31.12
CA ARG A 74 -7.10 -19.00 -30.03
C ARG A 74 -8.56 -18.58 -29.82
N LEU A 75 -8.91 -17.34 -30.16
CA LEU A 75 -10.28 -16.82 -30.06
C LEU A 75 -11.11 -17.01 -31.33
N GLY A 76 -10.54 -17.54 -32.42
CA GLY A 76 -11.21 -17.62 -33.72
C GLY A 76 -11.53 -16.25 -34.35
N LEU A 77 -10.68 -15.24 -34.09
CA LEU A 77 -10.86 -13.87 -34.57
C LEU A 77 -9.73 -13.46 -35.53
N SER A 78 -9.93 -12.37 -36.27
CA SER A 78 -8.83 -11.72 -37.00
C SER A 78 -7.96 -10.89 -36.06
N GLU A 79 -6.66 -10.80 -36.34
CA GLU A 79 -5.73 -9.98 -35.56
C GLU A 79 -6.16 -8.50 -35.54
N ALA A 80 -6.72 -8.01 -36.65
CA ALA A 80 -7.27 -6.67 -36.75
C ALA A 80 -8.46 -6.45 -35.79
N ALA A 81 -9.34 -7.45 -35.62
CA ALA A 81 -10.45 -7.38 -34.67
C ALA A 81 -9.96 -7.33 -33.22
N VAL A 82 -8.94 -8.14 -32.88
CA VAL A 82 -8.30 -8.11 -31.55
C VAL A 82 -7.65 -6.76 -31.28
N LYS A 83 -6.84 -6.25 -32.22
CA LYS A 83 -6.23 -4.91 -32.10
C LYS A 83 -7.28 -3.82 -31.92
N ARG A 84 -8.36 -3.85 -32.70
CA ARG A 84 -9.48 -2.89 -32.60
C ARG A 84 -10.15 -2.96 -31.24
N MET A 85 -10.39 -4.17 -30.71
CA MET A 85 -11.02 -4.38 -29.40
C MET A 85 -10.17 -3.83 -28.25
N PHE A 86 -8.87 -4.13 -28.22
CA PHE A 86 -7.94 -3.60 -27.21
C PHE A 86 -7.70 -2.09 -27.34
N SER A 87 -7.69 -1.56 -28.55
CA SER A 87 -7.49 -0.12 -28.80
C SER A 87 -8.72 0.70 -28.41
N ARG A 88 -9.92 0.19 -28.70
CA ARG A 88 -11.18 0.84 -28.34
C ARG A 88 -11.56 0.67 -26.88
N ARG A 89 -10.87 -0.22 -26.15
CA ARG A 89 -11.17 -0.57 -24.75
C ARG A 89 -12.64 -0.94 -24.55
N ALA A 90 -13.22 -1.58 -25.56
CA ALA A 90 -14.63 -1.94 -25.60
C ALA A 90 -14.72 -3.42 -25.97
N MET A 91 -15.12 -4.24 -24.99
CA MET A 91 -15.37 -5.67 -25.15
C MET A 91 -16.52 -6.08 -24.23
N THR A 92 -17.28 -7.10 -24.64
CA THR A 92 -18.32 -7.67 -23.80
C THR A 92 -17.71 -8.46 -22.64
N LEU A 93 -18.46 -8.67 -21.57
CA LEU A 93 -18.01 -9.49 -20.44
C LEU A 93 -17.64 -10.91 -20.88
N VAL A 94 -18.49 -11.52 -21.71
CA VAL A 94 -18.24 -12.83 -22.34
C VAL A 94 -16.89 -12.86 -23.08
N ARG A 95 -16.54 -11.77 -23.77
CA ARG A 95 -15.27 -11.70 -24.51
C ARG A 95 -14.07 -11.59 -23.58
N LEU A 96 -14.24 -10.87 -22.47
CA LEU A 96 -13.23 -10.73 -21.44
C LEU A 96 -12.97 -12.07 -20.74
N GLU A 97 -14.02 -12.83 -20.42
CA GLU A 97 -13.93 -14.21 -19.91
C GLU A 97 -13.21 -15.14 -20.91
N SER A 98 -13.57 -15.10 -22.19
CA SER A 98 -12.87 -15.91 -23.20
C SER A 98 -11.38 -15.61 -23.29
N ILE A 99 -10.96 -14.35 -23.09
CA ILE A 99 -9.55 -13.97 -23.07
C ILE A 99 -8.87 -14.48 -21.78
N CYS A 100 -9.55 -14.38 -20.63
CA CYS A 100 -9.12 -14.96 -19.37
C CYS A 100 -8.87 -16.47 -19.49
N ASP A 101 -9.78 -17.21 -20.11
CA ASP A 101 -9.65 -18.66 -20.35
C ASP A 101 -8.43 -18.98 -21.20
N VAL A 102 -8.21 -18.21 -22.28
CA VAL A 102 -7.03 -18.37 -23.15
C VAL A 102 -5.71 -18.13 -22.41
N LEU A 103 -5.74 -17.23 -21.43
CA LEU A 103 -4.60 -16.88 -20.57
C LEU A 103 -4.48 -17.77 -19.33
N GLY A 104 -5.47 -18.62 -19.05
CA GLY A 104 -5.51 -19.46 -17.86
C GLY A 104 -5.58 -18.66 -16.55
N ILE A 105 -6.18 -17.47 -16.57
CA ILE A 105 -6.36 -16.61 -15.39
C ILE A 105 -7.84 -16.46 -15.08
N GLY A 106 -8.21 -16.43 -13.79
CA GLY A 106 -9.58 -16.19 -13.37
C GLY A 106 -10.00 -14.72 -13.51
N LEU A 107 -11.31 -14.47 -13.61
CA LEU A 107 -11.84 -13.10 -13.63
C LEU A 107 -11.52 -12.35 -12.32
N GLU A 108 -11.52 -13.04 -11.18
CA GLU A 108 -11.12 -12.49 -9.87
C GLU A 108 -9.62 -12.15 -9.83
N GLU A 109 -8.78 -12.98 -10.44
CA GLU A 109 -7.35 -12.71 -10.55
C GLU A 109 -7.08 -11.48 -11.43
N LEU A 110 -7.82 -11.37 -12.54
CA LEU A 110 -7.77 -10.24 -13.45
C LEU A 110 -8.24 -8.94 -12.78
N SER A 111 -9.34 -8.97 -12.03
CA SER A 111 -9.86 -7.79 -11.32
C SER A 111 -8.89 -7.35 -10.21
N GLY A 112 -8.29 -8.30 -9.49
CA GLY A 112 -7.19 -8.02 -8.56
C GLY A 112 -5.98 -7.42 -9.27
N ALA A 113 -5.60 -7.92 -10.45
CA ALA A 113 -4.50 -7.37 -11.24
C ALA A 113 -4.79 -5.96 -11.79
N ALA A 114 -6.04 -5.67 -12.15
CA ALA A 114 -6.50 -4.35 -12.54
C ALA A 114 -6.40 -3.33 -11.39
N GLY A 115 -6.69 -3.76 -10.15
CA GLY A 115 -6.43 -2.96 -8.95
C GLY A 115 -4.93 -2.81 -8.60
N ARG A 116 -4.09 -3.78 -8.99
CA ARG A 116 -2.63 -3.81 -8.73
C ARG A 116 -1.78 -3.04 -9.76
N GLY A 117 -2.35 -2.58 -10.87
CA GLY A 117 -1.63 -1.90 -11.96
C GLY A 117 -0.92 -0.60 -11.55
N ARG A 118 -1.24 -0.09 -10.36
CA ARG A 118 -0.46 0.91 -9.63
C ARG A 118 -0.70 0.64 -8.16
N GLU A 119 0.02 -0.34 -7.59
CA GLU A 119 0.06 -0.45 -6.12
C GLU A 119 0.37 0.94 -5.58
N PRO A 120 -0.56 1.55 -4.80
CA PRO A 120 -0.33 2.88 -4.28
C PRO A 120 0.98 2.87 -3.50
N MET A 121 1.76 3.94 -3.61
CA MET A 121 2.99 4.09 -2.83
C MET A 121 2.65 3.88 -1.35
N ALA A 122 3.16 2.79 -0.80
CA ALA A 122 2.90 2.39 0.58
C ALA A 122 3.66 3.27 1.58
N ARG A 123 4.74 3.94 1.13
CA ARG A 123 5.59 4.84 1.93
C ARG A 123 6.18 5.94 1.07
N LEU A 124 6.40 7.10 1.68
CA LEU A 124 7.20 8.18 1.11
C LEU A 124 8.69 7.91 1.30
N ASP A 125 9.52 8.45 0.40
CA ASP A 125 10.95 8.55 0.62
C ASP A 125 11.30 9.76 1.49
N GLU A 126 12.56 9.84 1.91
CA GLU A 126 13.03 10.88 2.83
C GLU A 126 12.97 12.28 2.21
N THR A 127 13.22 12.41 0.91
CA THR A 127 13.17 13.70 0.20
C THR A 127 11.74 14.20 0.11
N GLN A 128 10.79 13.30 -0.17
CA GLN A 128 9.36 13.61 -0.16
C GLN A 128 8.89 14.02 1.24
N GLU A 129 9.25 13.27 2.29
CA GLU A 129 8.89 13.64 3.66
C GLU A 129 9.48 14.99 4.07
N GLN A 130 10.76 15.25 3.75
CA GLN A 130 11.39 16.52 4.07
C GLN A 130 10.73 17.69 3.35
N ALA A 131 10.41 17.54 2.06
CA ALA A 131 9.74 18.59 1.29
C ALA A 131 8.35 18.96 1.86
N LEU A 132 7.64 18.00 2.46
CA LEU A 132 6.36 18.25 3.13
C LEU A 132 6.57 18.94 4.48
N VAL A 133 7.59 18.55 5.25
CA VAL A 133 7.92 19.18 6.53
C VAL A 133 8.38 20.63 6.35
N ASP A 134 9.12 20.93 5.29
CA ASP A 134 9.66 22.26 5.00
C ASP A 134 8.58 23.27 4.57
N ASP A 135 7.42 22.78 4.11
CA ASP A 135 6.34 23.62 3.57
C ASP A 135 4.97 23.17 4.09
N PRO A 136 4.44 23.82 5.14
CA PRO A 136 3.14 23.51 5.69
C PRO A 136 1.98 23.62 4.68
N ALA A 137 2.08 24.51 3.69
CA ALA A 137 1.05 24.64 2.66
C ALA A 137 1.07 23.44 1.71
N LEU A 138 2.26 22.92 1.40
CA LEU A 138 2.42 21.68 0.62
C LEU A 138 1.90 20.46 1.40
N MET A 139 2.17 20.40 2.70
CA MET A 139 1.64 19.35 3.59
C MET A 139 0.11 19.39 3.64
N LEU A 140 -0.49 20.58 3.79
CA LEU A 140 -1.95 20.74 3.76
C LEU A 140 -2.52 20.35 2.40
N ALA A 141 -1.91 20.78 1.30
CA ALA A 141 -2.35 20.41 -0.04
C ALA A 141 -2.31 18.89 -0.26
N MET A 142 -1.27 18.21 0.26
CA MET A 142 -1.18 16.76 0.25
C MET A 142 -2.34 16.13 1.04
N PHE A 143 -2.56 16.59 2.27
CA PHE A 143 -3.62 16.08 3.14
C PHE A 143 -5.01 16.22 2.49
N LEU A 144 -5.33 17.39 1.94
CA LEU A 144 -6.60 17.66 1.28
C LEU A 144 -6.77 16.82 0.00
N SER A 145 -5.70 16.64 -0.78
CA SER A 145 -5.70 15.82 -1.99
C SER A 145 -5.95 14.34 -1.67
N ILE A 146 -5.30 13.81 -0.63
CA ILE A 146 -5.49 12.42 -0.18
C ILE A 146 -6.89 12.18 0.35
N ASN A 147 -7.46 13.20 1.00
CA ASN A 147 -8.83 13.17 1.49
C ASN A 147 -9.88 13.50 0.43
N ARG A 148 -9.47 13.65 -0.84
CA ARG A 148 -10.34 13.90 -2.01
C ARG A 148 -11.20 15.15 -1.90
N TRP A 149 -10.66 16.21 -1.29
CA TRP A 149 -11.32 17.51 -1.29
C TRP A 149 -11.39 18.09 -2.71
N SER A 150 -12.52 18.70 -3.06
CA SER A 150 -12.63 19.41 -4.34
C SER A 150 -11.92 20.75 -4.26
N GLN A 151 -11.43 21.26 -5.39
CA GLN A 151 -10.83 22.61 -5.42
C GLN A 151 -11.80 23.66 -4.88
N ALA A 152 -13.10 23.57 -5.21
CA ALA A 152 -14.09 24.53 -4.75
C ALA A 152 -14.16 24.56 -3.21
N ASP A 153 -14.17 23.39 -2.58
CA ASP A 153 -14.20 23.26 -1.11
C ASP A 153 -12.91 23.82 -0.48
N VAL A 154 -11.76 23.54 -1.10
CA VAL A 154 -10.47 24.03 -0.61
C VAL A 154 -10.42 25.56 -0.65
N LEU A 155 -10.81 26.17 -1.77
CA LEU A 155 -10.80 27.63 -1.93
C LEU A 155 -11.89 28.33 -1.08
N ALA A 156 -12.93 27.60 -0.67
CA ALA A 156 -13.95 28.12 0.24
C ALA A 156 -13.51 28.13 1.71
N LEU A 157 -12.67 27.17 2.12
CA LEU A 157 -12.28 26.98 3.52
C LEU A 157 -10.87 27.49 3.85
N PHE A 158 -9.97 27.55 2.87
CA PHE A 158 -8.58 27.93 3.07
C PHE A 158 -8.20 29.15 2.23
N ASP A 159 -7.27 29.95 2.74
CA ASP A 159 -6.73 31.14 2.06
C ASP A 159 -5.71 30.76 0.97
N PHE A 160 -6.26 30.17 -0.09
CA PHE A 160 -5.57 29.87 -1.34
C PHE A 160 -6.30 30.57 -2.49
N ASP A 161 -5.53 31.14 -3.40
CA ASP A 161 -6.03 31.46 -4.74
C ASP A 161 -5.77 30.28 -5.70
N ILE A 162 -6.43 30.32 -6.86
CA ILE A 162 -6.28 29.27 -7.89
C ILE A 162 -4.79 29.10 -8.30
N PRO A 163 -4.00 30.16 -8.54
CA PRO A 163 -2.57 30.01 -8.86
C PRO A 163 -1.77 29.29 -7.78
N LYS A 164 -1.90 29.68 -6.51
CA LYS A 164 -1.17 29.07 -5.38
C LYS A 164 -1.57 27.62 -5.20
N TRP A 165 -2.87 27.32 -5.25
CA TRP A 165 -3.36 25.94 -5.19
C TRP A 165 -2.79 25.08 -6.32
N THR A 166 -2.88 25.57 -7.56
CA THR A 166 -2.35 24.87 -8.74
C THR A 166 -0.84 24.62 -8.60
N HIS A 167 -0.09 25.60 -8.12
CA HIS A 167 1.35 25.46 -7.89
C HIS A 167 1.68 24.37 -6.86
N LEU A 168 0.92 24.28 -5.76
CA LEU A 168 1.08 23.21 -4.76
C LEU A 168 0.80 21.84 -5.38
N LEU A 169 -0.28 21.71 -6.15
CA LEU A 169 -0.61 20.45 -6.84
C LEU A 169 0.48 20.04 -7.84
N MET A 170 1.04 20.98 -8.60
CA MET A 170 2.15 20.72 -9.52
C MET A 170 3.41 20.25 -8.78
N ARG A 171 3.69 20.78 -7.59
CA ARG A 171 4.81 20.33 -6.75
C ARG A 171 4.57 18.91 -6.24
N LEU A 172 3.37 18.59 -5.78
CA LEU A 172 3.00 17.24 -5.34
C LEU A 172 3.07 16.22 -6.50
N ASP A 173 2.67 16.63 -7.70
CA ASP A 173 2.77 15.81 -8.92
C ASP A 173 4.24 15.52 -9.28
N ARG A 174 5.10 16.55 -9.21
CA ARG A 174 6.55 16.40 -9.43
C ARG A 174 7.21 15.50 -8.38
N LEU A 175 6.74 15.56 -7.14
CA LEU A 175 7.18 14.64 -6.07
C LEU A 175 6.67 13.22 -6.29
N GLY A 176 5.73 12.97 -7.21
CA GLY A 176 5.14 11.66 -7.46
C GLY A 176 4.15 11.21 -6.39
N ILE A 177 3.67 12.13 -5.56
CA ILE A 177 2.70 11.86 -4.48
C ILE A 177 1.27 11.79 -5.05
N ILE A 178 0.98 12.68 -6.00
CA ILE A 178 -0.26 12.70 -6.76
C ILE A 178 0.04 12.67 -8.25
N GLU A 179 -1.00 12.48 -9.04
CA GLU A 179 -1.04 12.75 -10.46
C GLU A 179 -2.03 13.88 -10.70
N LEU A 180 -1.55 14.99 -11.26
CA LEU A 180 -2.37 16.13 -11.61
C LEU A 180 -3.07 15.90 -12.94
N LEU A 181 -4.39 16.06 -12.94
CA LEU A 181 -5.29 15.90 -14.08
C LEU A 181 -5.85 17.27 -14.50
N PRO A 182 -6.44 17.39 -15.71
CA PRO A 182 -7.09 18.61 -16.15
C PRO A 182 -8.12 19.14 -15.14
N GLU A 183 -8.24 20.46 -15.09
CA GLU A 183 -9.13 21.19 -14.15
C GLU A 183 -8.73 20.98 -12.68
N ASN A 184 -7.42 20.82 -12.42
CA ASN A 184 -6.87 20.62 -11.07
C ASN A 184 -7.47 19.44 -10.30
N ARG A 185 -7.95 18.45 -11.04
CA ARG A 185 -8.33 17.16 -10.47
C ARG A 185 -7.06 16.41 -10.09
N THR A 186 -7.09 15.68 -8.99
CA THR A 186 -5.92 14.93 -8.52
C THR A 186 -6.25 13.46 -8.42
N ARG A 187 -5.35 12.60 -8.89
CA ARG A 187 -5.36 11.18 -8.56
C ARG A 187 -4.22 10.91 -7.58
N THR A 188 -4.53 10.44 -6.38
CA THR A 188 -3.52 10.10 -5.39
C THR A 188 -2.73 8.88 -5.85
N LEU A 189 -1.40 8.97 -5.83
CA LEU A 189 -0.51 7.85 -6.15
C LEU A 189 -0.05 7.12 -4.89
N THR A 190 -0.33 7.68 -3.71
CA THR A 190 -0.14 7.07 -2.39
C THR A 190 -1.41 6.37 -1.91
N ALA A 191 -1.27 5.36 -1.05
CA ALA A 191 -2.41 4.84 -0.30
C ALA A 191 -2.94 5.93 0.64
N ARG A 192 -4.23 5.92 1.01
CA ARG A 192 -4.75 6.85 2.03
C ARG A 192 -4.03 6.70 3.38
N ASN A 193 -3.64 5.47 3.70
CA ASN A 193 -2.85 5.09 4.87
C ASN A 193 -1.37 4.83 4.56
N PHE A 194 -0.80 5.58 3.62
CA PHE A 194 0.63 5.50 3.38
C PHE A 194 1.37 5.72 4.71
N ARG A 195 2.39 4.90 4.96
CA ARG A 195 3.14 4.95 6.22
C ARG A 195 4.34 5.86 6.05
N TRP A 196 4.61 6.69 7.04
CA TRP A 196 5.88 7.38 7.13
C TRP A 196 7.01 6.37 7.34
N ARG A 197 8.21 6.80 6.98
CA ARG A 197 9.43 6.11 7.33
C ARG A 197 9.58 6.13 8.85
N SER A 198 9.92 4.97 9.41
CA SER A 198 10.26 4.86 10.82
C SER A 198 11.42 5.79 11.15
N ASP A 199 11.20 6.68 12.11
CA ASP A 199 12.09 7.79 12.47
C ASP A 199 12.49 8.69 11.30
N GLY A 200 11.61 8.84 10.29
CA GLY A 200 11.79 9.77 9.16
C GLY A 200 11.44 11.23 9.50
N PRO A 201 11.69 12.18 8.57
CA PRO A 201 11.38 13.60 8.79
C PRO A 201 9.94 13.85 9.25
N MET A 202 8.97 13.18 8.64
CA MET A 202 7.56 13.40 8.98
C MET A 202 7.21 12.83 10.36
N GLU A 203 7.67 11.63 10.71
CA GLU A 203 7.45 11.06 12.05
C GLU A 203 8.06 11.94 13.14
N ARG A 204 9.29 12.44 12.92
CA ARG A 204 9.96 13.34 13.88
C ARG A 204 9.18 14.65 14.02
N HIS A 205 8.80 15.27 12.91
CA HIS A 205 8.03 16.51 12.93
C HIS A 205 6.68 16.33 13.65
N PHE A 206 5.97 15.23 13.38
CA PHE A 206 4.73 14.89 14.07
C PHE A 206 4.95 14.74 15.57
N ARG A 207 5.98 13.99 15.98
CA ARG A 207 6.31 13.74 17.39
C ARG A 207 6.69 14.98 18.17
N THR A 208 7.47 15.89 17.57
CA THR A 208 8.03 17.06 18.28
C THR A 208 7.17 18.31 18.19
N THR A 209 6.34 18.42 17.16
CA THR A 209 5.65 19.67 16.82
C THR A 209 4.13 19.49 16.87
N LEU A 210 3.59 18.48 16.18
CA LEU A 210 2.14 18.35 15.97
C LEU A 210 1.43 17.64 17.11
N LEU A 211 2.06 16.64 17.75
CA LEU A 211 1.46 15.95 18.89
C LEU A 211 1.23 16.88 20.08
N GLY A 212 2.14 17.82 20.32
CA GLY A 212 1.99 18.78 21.42
C GLY A 212 0.73 19.64 21.24
N ASP A 213 0.50 20.13 20.02
CA ASP A 213 -0.69 20.90 19.67
C ASP A 213 -1.98 20.08 19.82
N TYR A 214 -2.00 18.85 19.28
CA TYR A 214 -3.17 17.96 19.36
C TYR A 214 -3.58 17.61 20.80
N PHE A 215 -2.62 17.43 21.70
CA PHE A 215 -2.88 17.13 23.12
C PHE A 215 -2.92 18.37 24.02
N SER A 216 -2.83 19.59 23.45
CA SER A 216 -2.84 20.84 24.23
C SER A 216 -4.24 21.22 24.73
N ALA A 217 -5.29 20.79 24.02
CA ALA A 217 -6.68 21.01 24.37
C ALA A 217 -7.29 19.77 25.06
N PRO A 218 -8.27 19.96 25.98
CA PRO A 218 -8.96 18.85 26.60
C PRO A 218 -9.88 18.12 25.61
N PHE A 219 -9.98 16.80 25.75
CA PHE A 219 -10.85 15.92 24.95
C PHE A 219 -12.27 15.92 25.55
N THR A 220 -13.06 16.95 25.27
CA THR A 220 -14.40 17.15 25.85
C THR A 220 -15.52 17.31 24.82
N GLY A 221 -15.20 17.32 23.52
CA GLY A 221 -16.17 17.38 22.43
C GLY A 221 -16.96 16.09 22.26
N ASP A 222 -18.07 16.17 21.53
CA ASP A 222 -19.00 15.04 21.31
C ASP A 222 -18.37 13.84 20.57
N CYS A 223 -17.27 14.09 19.85
CA CYS A 223 -16.50 13.08 19.12
C CYS A 223 -15.16 12.74 19.81
N ASP A 224 -14.88 13.34 20.96
CA ASP A 224 -13.59 13.21 21.61
C ASP A 224 -13.56 11.96 22.49
N ALA A 225 -12.42 11.27 22.47
CA ALA A 225 -12.15 10.20 23.41
C ALA A 225 -10.65 10.13 23.69
N LEU A 226 -10.29 10.07 24.98
CA LEU A 226 -8.91 9.92 25.43
C LEU A 226 -8.78 8.68 26.30
N PHE A 227 -8.00 7.70 25.83
CA PHE A 227 -7.72 6.47 26.55
C PHE A 227 -6.23 6.33 26.87
N LEU A 228 -5.89 6.15 28.14
CA LEU A 228 -4.56 5.77 28.58
C LEU A 228 -4.60 4.34 29.12
N LEU A 229 -4.10 3.38 28.34
CA LEU A 229 -4.01 1.97 28.72
C LEU A 229 -2.57 1.66 29.14
N SER A 230 -2.38 1.20 30.38
CA SER A 230 -1.06 0.86 30.93
C SER A 230 -1.10 -0.49 31.63
N GLY A 231 -0.14 -1.34 31.33
CA GLY A 231 -0.04 -2.69 31.88
C GLY A 231 1.09 -3.50 31.25
N SER A 232 1.22 -4.75 31.67
CA SER A 232 2.23 -5.68 31.17
C SER A 232 1.55 -6.74 30.31
N LEU A 233 2.05 -6.95 29.10
CA LEU A 233 1.61 -8.01 28.20
C LEU A 233 2.77 -8.95 27.88
N GLY A 234 2.47 -10.24 27.74
CA GLY A 234 3.39 -11.20 27.13
C GLY A 234 3.60 -10.89 25.64
N ARG A 235 4.64 -11.48 25.03
CA ARG A 235 5.00 -11.23 23.62
C ARG A 235 3.84 -11.51 22.65
N GLU A 236 3.07 -12.56 22.89
CA GLU A 236 1.89 -12.90 22.08
C GLU A 236 0.80 -11.84 22.22
N GLY A 237 0.52 -11.37 23.44
CA GLY A 237 -0.43 -10.28 23.68
C GLY A 237 0.00 -8.98 23.01
N ILE A 238 1.29 -8.65 23.03
CA ILE A 238 1.86 -7.49 22.32
C ILE A 238 1.64 -7.61 20.80
N ALA A 239 1.86 -8.80 20.23
CA ALA A 239 1.66 -9.05 18.81
C ALA A 239 0.17 -9.00 18.41
N GLN A 240 -0.70 -9.58 19.23
CA GLN A 240 -2.16 -9.53 19.03
C GLN A 240 -2.68 -8.10 19.09
N MET A 241 -2.23 -7.30 20.07
CA MET A 241 -2.62 -5.90 20.19
C MET A 241 -2.18 -5.09 18.97
N ARG A 242 -0.95 -5.29 18.49
CA ARG A 242 -0.46 -4.64 17.28
C ARG A 242 -1.33 -4.98 16.05
N ALA A 243 -1.71 -6.25 15.89
CA ALA A 243 -2.61 -6.66 14.81
C ALA A 243 -3.98 -5.96 14.91
N ARG A 244 -4.53 -5.81 16.12
CA ARG A 244 -5.78 -5.07 16.34
C ARG A 244 -5.68 -3.58 16.02
N LEU A 245 -4.54 -2.94 16.33
CA LEU A 245 -4.30 -1.56 15.92
C LEU A 245 -4.22 -1.41 14.39
N GLU A 246 -3.62 -2.40 13.71
CA GLU A 246 -3.59 -2.45 12.24
C GLU A 246 -4.97 -2.69 11.62
N ASP A 247 -5.81 -3.53 12.24
CA ASP A 247 -7.21 -3.73 11.85
C ASP A 247 -8.01 -2.42 11.98
N LEU A 248 -7.90 -1.74 13.12
CA LEU A 248 -8.60 -0.48 13.38
C LEU A 248 -8.20 0.61 12.39
N ALA A 249 -6.91 0.70 12.03
CA ALA A 249 -6.45 1.63 11.02
C ALA A 249 -7.11 1.37 9.65
N ARG A 250 -7.24 0.10 9.25
CA ARG A 250 -7.92 -0.29 7.99
C ARG A 250 -9.42 0.00 8.02
N GLU A 251 -10.06 -0.20 9.17
CA GLU A 251 -11.46 0.15 9.36
C GLU A 251 -11.66 1.66 9.21
N PHE A 252 -10.82 2.47 9.86
CA PHE A 252 -10.86 3.93 9.76
C PHE A 252 -10.72 4.41 8.31
N ASP A 253 -9.78 3.85 7.54
CA ASP A 253 -9.66 4.15 6.10
C ASP A 253 -10.93 3.83 5.30
N SER A 254 -11.59 2.73 5.65
CA SER A 254 -12.83 2.29 4.99
C SER A 254 -13.97 3.26 5.28
N LEU A 255 -14.07 3.76 6.51
CA LEU A 255 -15.02 4.82 6.90
C LEU A 255 -14.74 6.11 6.14
N LEU A 256 -13.48 6.56 6.08
CA LEU A 256 -13.08 7.74 5.30
C LEU A 256 -13.41 7.60 3.81
N ALA A 257 -13.23 6.40 3.24
CA ALA A 257 -13.56 6.14 1.84
C ALA A 257 -15.08 6.17 1.58
N ARG A 258 -15.88 5.62 2.50
CA ARG A 258 -17.35 5.64 2.44
C ARG A 258 -17.89 7.07 2.50
N ASP A 259 -17.37 7.87 3.44
CA ASP A 259 -17.90 9.21 3.73
C ASP A 259 -17.28 10.30 2.83
N ALA A 260 -16.31 9.94 1.97
CA ALA A 260 -15.69 10.86 1.02
C ALA A 260 -16.68 11.52 0.04
N GLY A 261 -17.84 10.89 -0.20
CA GLY A 261 -18.89 11.42 -1.08
C GLY A 261 -19.87 12.38 -0.40
N LEU A 262 -19.81 12.53 0.94
CA LEU A 262 -20.64 13.47 1.66
C LEU A 262 -20.17 14.91 1.44
N ASP A 263 -21.12 15.84 1.49
CA ASP A 263 -20.84 17.28 1.50
C ASP A 263 -19.91 17.64 2.66
N VAL A 264 -19.01 18.60 2.45
CA VAL A 264 -18.02 19.04 3.45
C VAL A 264 -18.69 19.38 4.79
N ALA A 265 -19.83 20.06 4.76
CA ALA A 265 -20.56 20.49 5.95
C ALA A 265 -21.15 19.33 6.77
N ALA A 266 -21.32 18.15 6.16
CA ALA A 266 -21.82 16.94 6.82
C ALA A 266 -20.69 16.04 7.37
N ARG A 267 -19.42 16.47 7.25
CA ARG A 267 -18.25 15.70 7.67
C ARG A 267 -17.56 16.37 8.85
N THR A 268 -17.20 15.58 9.84
CA THR A 268 -16.34 16.01 10.94
C THR A 268 -14.93 15.50 10.70
N GLY A 269 -13.94 16.39 10.79
CA GLY A 269 -12.54 15.99 10.76
C GLY A 269 -12.17 15.24 12.04
N ILE A 270 -11.84 13.96 11.91
CA ILE A 270 -11.39 13.12 13.03
C ILE A 270 -9.94 12.71 12.77
N SER A 271 -9.10 12.84 13.79
CA SER A 271 -7.72 12.33 13.79
C SER A 271 -7.56 11.29 14.87
N LEU A 272 -6.95 10.15 14.55
CA LEU A 272 -6.64 9.10 15.52
C LEU A 272 -5.13 8.94 15.64
N VAL A 273 -4.61 9.07 16.87
CA VAL A 273 -3.21 8.79 17.18
C VAL A 273 -3.14 7.41 17.84
N LEU A 274 -2.61 6.42 17.11
CA LEU A 274 -2.41 5.06 17.60
C LEU A 274 -0.92 4.81 17.82
N ALA A 275 -0.52 4.40 19.02
CA ALA A 275 0.86 4.08 19.33
C ALA A 275 0.96 2.92 20.30
N GLN A 276 1.96 2.06 20.10
CA GLN A 276 2.29 0.97 21.00
C GLN A 276 3.81 0.89 21.15
N LYS A 277 4.31 1.10 22.36
CA LYS A 277 5.72 0.83 22.72
C LYS A 277 5.84 0.57 24.22
N PRO A 278 6.87 -0.17 24.66
CA PRO A 278 7.25 -0.14 26.05
C PRO A 278 7.55 1.30 26.46
N TRP A 279 6.88 1.78 27.49
CA TRP A 279 7.07 3.13 27.99
C TRP A 279 7.02 3.16 29.50
N MET A 280 7.94 3.91 30.07
CA MET A 280 7.95 4.29 31.47
C MET A 280 8.12 5.80 31.50
N LEU A 281 7.28 6.47 32.28
CA LEU A 281 7.40 7.91 32.50
C LEU A 281 8.76 8.18 33.16
N GLN A 282 9.53 9.12 32.60
CA GLN A 282 10.84 9.48 33.16
C GLN A 282 10.73 9.98 34.59
N LEU A 283 9.58 10.56 34.98
CA LEU A 283 9.28 10.92 36.38
C LEU A 283 9.43 9.73 37.34
N PHE A 284 9.24 8.50 36.85
CA PHE A 284 9.34 7.29 37.66
C PHE A 284 10.74 6.67 37.70
N ASP A 285 11.69 7.16 36.90
CA ASP A 285 13.06 6.62 36.87
C ASP A 285 13.73 6.70 38.26
N ARG A 286 13.41 7.73 39.05
CA ARG A 286 13.90 7.87 40.44
C ARG A 286 13.47 6.74 41.39
N TYR A 287 12.42 6.01 41.05
CA TYR A 287 11.92 4.87 41.84
C TYR A 287 12.44 3.52 41.32
N ARG A 288 13.18 3.52 40.20
CA ARG A 288 13.66 2.28 39.59
C ARG A 288 14.83 1.74 40.42
N ARG A 289 14.75 0.47 40.82
CA ARG A 289 15.93 -0.22 41.36
C ARG A 289 17.01 -0.28 40.29
N ALA A 290 18.26 -0.12 40.69
CA ALA A 290 19.38 -0.41 39.80
C ALA A 290 19.26 -1.86 39.29
N PRO A 291 19.56 -2.12 38.01
CA PRO A 291 19.54 -3.49 37.50
C PRO A 291 20.49 -4.35 38.36
N ALA A 292 20.02 -5.52 38.77
CA ALA A 292 20.90 -6.51 39.39
C ALA A 292 22.01 -6.83 38.38
N ARG A 293 23.27 -6.66 38.80
CA ARG A 293 24.46 -6.95 37.98
C ARG A 293 24.55 -8.43 37.65
#